data_AF-A0A5J4P4L5-F1
#
_entry.id   AF-A0A5J4P4L5-F1
#
_cell.length_a   1.000
_cell.length_b   1.000
_cell.length_c   1.000
_cell.angle_alpha   90.00
_cell.angle_beta   90.00
_cell.angle_gamma   90.00
#
_symmetry.space_group_name_H-M   'P 1'
#
loop_
_entity.id
_entity.type
_entity.pdbx_description
1 polymer ?
#
loop_
_entity_poly.entity_id
_entity_poly.type
_entity_poly.pdbx_seq_one_letter_code
_entity_poly.pdbx_strand_id
1 'polypeptide(L)'
;IADRVNTMRQIKDSDNEDDRLKVANEAVYLYAPLAHKLGLYKLKSELEDLSLKYTRKETYYFLKDKLNETKASRDQYIATFIEPVQKKLADAGLKFDIKGRTKSIHSIWDKMQKQKTGFESIYDLFAIRIIIDSEEEKEKEKQECWQAYSIVTDMYQPNPKRLRDWLSIPKS
;
A
#
# COMPACT_ATOMS: atom_id res chain seq x y z
N ILE A 1 -7.85 -16.53 9.90
CA ILE A 1 -7.10 -15.65 8.95
C ILE A 1 -5.61 -15.93 9.01
N ALA A 2 -4.95 -15.80 10.17
CA ALA A 2 -3.52 -16.07 10.30
C ALA A 2 -3.11 -17.47 9.80
N ASP A 3 -3.87 -18.50 10.19
CA ASP A 3 -3.70 -19.87 9.70
C ASP A 3 -3.76 -19.94 8.16
N ARG A 4 -4.80 -19.36 7.55
CA ARG A 4 -4.93 -19.31 6.09
C ARG A 4 -3.76 -18.62 5.39
N VAL A 5 -3.25 -17.52 5.96
CA VAL A 5 -2.05 -16.84 5.44
C VAL A 5 -0.86 -17.80 5.46
N ASN A 6 -0.69 -18.54 6.56
CA ASN A 6 0.37 -19.55 6.67
C ASN A 6 0.20 -20.65 5.60
N THR A 7 -1.01 -21.17 5.42
CA THR A 7 -1.31 -22.14 4.35
C THR A 7 -0.92 -21.58 2.98
N MET A 8 -1.31 -20.34 2.65
CA MET A 8 -0.98 -19.71 1.38
C MET A 8 0.53 -19.52 1.15
N ARG A 9 1.32 -19.36 2.22
CA ARG A 9 2.79 -19.29 2.16
C ARG A 9 3.42 -20.66 1.89
N GLN A 10 2.88 -21.71 2.51
CA GLN A 10 3.42 -23.07 2.46
C GLN A 10 2.96 -23.86 1.22
N ILE A 11 1.75 -23.59 0.70
CA ILE A 11 1.18 -24.33 -0.43
C ILE A 11 2.00 -24.18 -1.72
N LYS A 12 2.93 -23.21 -1.78
CA LYS A 12 3.91 -23.07 -2.87
C LYS A 12 4.74 -24.34 -3.09
N ASP A 13 4.93 -25.14 -2.04
CA ASP A 13 5.76 -26.36 -2.05
C ASP A 13 4.94 -27.61 -2.41
N SER A 14 3.63 -27.46 -2.67
CA SER A 14 2.77 -28.53 -3.17
C SER A 14 2.88 -28.65 -4.70
N ASP A 15 3.15 -29.87 -5.18
CA ASP A 15 3.18 -30.18 -6.61
C ASP A 15 1.79 -30.13 -7.25
N ASN A 16 0.71 -30.19 -6.45
CA ASN A 16 -0.66 -30.16 -6.95
C ASN A 16 -1.14 -28.73 -7.25
N GLU A 17 -1.29 -28.41 -8.53
CA GLU A 17 -1.82 -27.13 -9.01
C GLU A 17 -3.27 -26.88 -8.58
N ASP A 18 -4.12 -27.91 -8.59
CA ASP A 18 -5.54 -27.78 -8.25
C ASP A 18 -5.72 -27.36 -6.78
N ASP A 19 -4.89 -27.91 -5.89
CA ASP A 19 -4.95 -27.54 -4.48
C ASP A 19 -4.45 -26.10 -4.26
N ARG A 20 -3.39 -25.69 -4.98
CA ARG A 20 -2.93 -24.29 -4.99
C ARG A 20 -4.04 -23.34 -5.43
N LEU A 21 -4.76 -23.67 -6.50
CA LEU A 21 -5.87 -22.86 -7.01
C LEU A 21 -7.06 -22.83 -6.04
N LYS A 22 -7.44 -23.97 -5.43
CA LYS A 22 -8.53 -24.03 -4.45
C LYS A 22 -8.26 -23.12 -3.25
N VAL A 23 -7.08 -23.26 -2.64
CA VAL A 23 -6.70 -22.47 -1.46
C VAL A 23 -6.59 -20.98 -1.84
N ALA A 24 -6.06 -20.66 -3.02
CA ALA A 24 -5.98 -19.28 -3.52
C ALA A 24 -7.35 -18.63 -3.74
N ASN A 25 -8.29 -19.37 -4.30
CA ASN A 25 -9.66 -18.90 -4.49
C ASN A 25 -10.36 -18.68 -3.14
N GLU A 26 -10.25 -19.63 -2.21
CA GLU A 26 -10.81 -19.45 -0.86
C GLU A 26 -10.20 -18.23 -0.15
N ALA A 27 -8.87 -18.04 -0.27
CA ALA A 27 -8.15 -16.90 0.29
C ALA A 27 -8.70 -15.56 -0.24
N VAL A 28 -8.92 -15.43 -1.55
CA VAL A 28 -9.36 -14.15 -2.15
C VAL A 28 -10.86 -13.89 -1.98
N TYR A 29 -11.70 -14.92 -2.03
CA TYR A 29 -13.16 -14.75 -1.98
C TYR A 29 -13.72 -14.73 -0.55
N LEU A 30 -13.06 -15.40 0.40
CA LEU A 30 -13.51 -15.48 1.79
C LEU A 30 -12.61 -14.69 2.74
N TYR A 31 -11.32 -15.05 2.83
CA TYR A 31 -10.47 -14.54 3.90
C TYR A 31 -9.96 -13.12 3.69
N ALA A 32 -9.63 -12.71 2.48
CA ALA A 32 -9.20 -11.35 2.20
C ALA A 32 -10.33 -10.32 2.48
N PRO A 33 -11.59 -10.55 2.09
CA PRO A 33 -12.71 -9.70 2.49
C PRO A 33 -12.94 -9.65 3.99
N LEU A 34 -12.80 -10.78 4.70
CA LEU A 34 -12.89 -10.80 6.17
C LEU A 34 -11.75 -10.01 6.82
N ALA A 35 -10.51 -10.20 6.36
CA ALA A 35 -9.36 -9.43 6.83
C ALA A 35 -9.54 -7.92 6.57
N HIS A 36 -10.16 -7.55 5.45
CA HIS A 36 -10.49 -6.16 5.15
C HIS A 36 -11.45 -5.56 6.19
N LYS A 37 -12.55 -6.25 6.48
CA LYS A 37 -13.57 -5.80 7.46
C LYS A 37 -13.01 -5.66 8.88
N LEU A 38 -12.02 -6.48 9.23
CA LEU A 38 -11.35 -6.45 10.53
C LEU A 38 -10.18 -5.44 10.59
N GLY A 39 -9.93 -4.66 9.53
CA GLY A 39 -8.81 -3.71 9.48
C GLY A 39 -7.43 -4.38 9.37
N LEU A 40 -7.36 -5.68 9.08
CA LEU A 40 -6.12 -6.46 8.97
C LEU A 40 -5.48 -6.30 7.58
N TYR A 41 -5.23 -5.06 7.16
CA TYR A 41 -4.82 -4.72 5.79
C TYR A 41 -3.52 -5.39 5.34
N LYS A 42 -2.56 -5.62 6.23
CA LYS A 42 -1.31 -6.31 5.90
C LYS A 42 -1.58 -7.76 5.47
N LEU A 43 -2.40 -8.48 6.24
CA LEU A 43 -2.77 -9.87 5.93
C LEU A 43 -3.67 -9.93 4.69
N LYS A 44 -4.60 -8.99 4.54
CA LYS A 44 -5.42 -8.86 3.33
C LYS A 44 -4.53 -8.77 2.08
N SER A 45 -3.63 -7.78 2.04
CA SER A 45 -2.78 -7.56 0.86
C SER A 45 -1.88 -8.74 0.56
N GLU A 46 -1.40 -9.44 1.59
CA GLU A 46 -0.61 -10.66 1.40
C GLU A 46 -1.42 -11.81 0.83
N LEU A 47 -2.64 -12.06 1.33
CA LEU A 47 -3.54 -13.07 0.77
C LEU A 47 -3.85 -12.77 -0.70
N GLU A 48 -4.17 -11.52 -1.02
CA GLU A 48 -4.49 -11.07 -2.38
C GLU A 48 -3.30 -11.25 -3.35
N ASP A 49 -2.09 -10.85 -2.95
CA ASP A 49 -0.89 -11.00 -3.79
C ASP A 49 -0.53 -12.49 -4.00
N LEU A 50 -0.63 -13.33 -2.96
CA LEU A 50 -0.40 -14.78 -3.09
C LEU A 50 -1.48 -15.44 -3.95
N SER A 51 -2.75 -15.05 -3.80
CA SER A 51 -3.83 -15.55 -4.65
C SER A 51 -3.61 -15.19 -6.11
N LEU A 52 -3.19 -13.96 -6.41
CA LEU A 52 -2.86 -13.57 -7.79
C LEU A 52 -1.68 -14.38 -8.34
N LYS A 53 -0.65 -14.61 -7.52
CA LYS A 53 0.53 -15.40 -7.89
C LYS A 53 0.16 -16.81 -8.34
N TYR A 54 -0.80 -17.46 -7.66
CA TYR A 54 -1.22 -18.81 -8.00
C TYR A 54 -2.26 -18.85 -9.12
N THR A 55 -3.25 -17.95 -9.09
CA THR A 55 -4.34 -17.94 -10.09
C THR A 55 -3.93 -17.36 -11.44
N ARG A 56 -2.95 -16.45 -11.48
CA ARG A 56 -2.49 -15.74 -12.70
C ARG A 56 -0.98 -15.53 -12.67
N LYS A 57 -0.24 -16.63 -12.70
CA LYS A 57 1.22 -16.66 -12.57
C LYS A 57 1.94 -15.71 -13.54
N GLU A 58 1.61 -15.76 -14.83
CA GLU A 58 2.23 -14.92 -15.86
C GLU A 58 2.04 -13.43 -15.56
N THR A 59 0.81 -13.01 -15.25
CA THR A 59 0.49 -11.62 -14.89
C THR A 59 1.25 -11.18 -13.64
N TYR A 60 1.31 -12.02 -12.61
CA TYR A 60 2.02 -11.70 -11.37
C TYR A 60 3.51 -11.46 -11.63
N TYR A 61 4.18 -12.36 -12.35
CA TYR A 61 5.61 -12.23 -12.64
C TYR A 61 5.90 -11.09 -13.60
N PHE A 62 5.07 -10.88 -14.63
CA PHE A 62 5.18 -9.70 -15.50
C PHE A 62 5.19 -8.39 -14.69
N LEU A 63 4.23 -8.21 -13.78
CA LEU A 63 4.15 -7.01 -12.94
C LEU A 63 5.30 -6.93 -11.94
N LYS A 64 5.72 -8.06 -11.36
CA LYS A 64 6.85 -8.14 -10.45
C LYS A 64 8.14 -7.65 -11.14
N ASP A 65 8.38 -8.11 -12.36
CA ASP A 65 9.59 -7.78 -13.11
C ASP A 65 9.57 -6.31 -13.54
N LYS A 66 8.43 -5.80 -14.04
CA LYS A 66 8.23 -4.36 -14.32
C LYS A 66 8.47 -3.46 -13.11
N LEU A 67 8.03 -3.88 -11.92
CA LEU A 67 8.29 -3.16 -10.68
C LEU A 67 9.76 -3.20 -10.27
N ASN A 68 10.48 -4.28 -10.58
CA ASN A 68 11.90 -4.42 -10.27
C ASN A 68 12.76 -3.59 -11.22
N GLU A 69 12.42 -3.54 -12.52
CA GLU A 69 13.09 -2.72 -13.54
C GLU A 69 13.18 -1.24 -13.13
N THR A 70 12.10 -0.72 -12.53
CA THR A 70 12.00 0.69 -12.11
C THR A 70 12.36 0.93 -10.65
N LYS A 71 12.85 -0.08 -9.92
CA LYS A 71 13.03 0.02 -8.46
C LYS A 71 14.07 1.07 -8.08
N ALA A 72 15.26 1.02 -8.66
CA ALA A 72 16.37 1.91 -8.29
C ALA A 72 16.04 3.39 -8.57
N SER A 73 15.51 3.70 -9.75
CA SER A 73 15.10 5.06 -10.12
C SER A 73 13.96 5.59 -9.25
N ARG A 74 12.98 4.75 -8.91
CA ARG A 74 11.92 5.12 -7.97
C ARG A 74 12.43 5.35 -6.55
N ASP A 75 13.29 4.48 -6.03
CA ASP A 75 13.82 4.60 -4.68
C ASP A 75 14.65 5.90 -4.54
N GLN A 76 15.43 6.24 -5.57
CA GLN A 76 16.14 7.52 -5.66
C GLN A 76 15.16 8.71 -5.72
N TYR A 77 14.14 8.65 -6.57
CA TYR A 77 13.13 9.71 -6.67
C TYR A 77 12.40 9.93 -5.33
N ILE A 78 11.99 8.85 -4.67
CA ILE A 78 11.37 8.89 -3.35
C ILE A 78 12.31 9.53 -2.32
N ALA A 79 13.59 9.15 -2.30
CA ALA A 79 14.56 9.75 -1.40
C ALA A 79 14.71 11.26 -1.61
N THR A 80 14.85 11.70 -2.86
CA THR A 80 14.96 13.13 -3.21
C THR A 80 13.69 13.94 -2.87
N PHE A 81 12.53 13.30 -2.90
CA PHE A 81 11.27 13.94 -2.49
C PHE A 81 11.13 13.99 -0.96
N ILE A 82 11.52 12.93 -0.26
CA ILE A 82 11.40 12.81 1.20
C ILE A 82 12.31 13.80 1.91
N GLU A 83 13.55 13.97 1.46
CA GLU A 83 14.57 14.78 2.12
C GLU A 83 14.10 16.22 2.46
N PRO A 84 13.57 17.04 1.52
CA PRO A 84 13.13 18.39 1.84
C PRO A 84 11.87 18.42 2.73
N VAL A 85 10.97 17.43 2.58
CA VAL A 85 9.77 17.31 3.41
C VAL A 85 10.15 16.98 4.85
N GLN A 86 11.06 16.02 5.04
CA GLN A 86 11.58 15.62 6.33
C GLN A 86 12.22 16.80 7.06
N LYS A 87 13.02 17.62 6.36
CA LYS A 87 13.60 18.82 6.95
C LYS A 87 12.53 19.80 7.46
N LYS A 88 11.53 20.13 6.65
CA LYS A 88 10.46 21.06 7.07
C LYS A 88 9.63 20.53 8.23
N LEU A 89 9.34 19.23 8.27
CA LEU A 89 8.62 18.59 9.38
C LEU A 89 9.44 18.66 10.67
N ALA A 90 10.76 18.43 10.59
CA ALA A 90 11.65 18.54 11.74
C ALA A 90 11.80 19.99 12.24
N ASP A 91 11.94 20.95 11.33
CA ASP A 91 11.99 22.38 11.65
C ASP A 91 10.69 22.87 12.33
N ALA A 92 9.56 22.22 12.03
CA ALA A 92 8.27 22.47 12.68
C ALA A 92 8.14 21.80 14.06
N GLY A 93 9.17 21.07 14.52
CA GLY A 93 9.20 20.42 15.83
C GLY A 93 8.43 19.10 15.92
N LEU A 94 8.00 18.53 14.78
CA LEU A 94 7.25 17.28 14.76
C LEU A 94 8.19 16.08 14.97
N LYS A 95 7.73 15.10 15.74
CA LYS A 95 8.36 13.77 15.83
C LYS A 95 7.65 12.83 14.86
N PHE A 96 8.40 12.19 13.96
CA PHE A 96 7.78 11.37 12.92
C PHE A 96 8.73 10.32 12.32
N ASP A 97 8.12 9.31 11.68
CA ASP A 97 8.75 8.39 10.73
C ASP A 97 8.19 8.64 9.33
N ILE A 98 9.06 8.79 8.34
CA ILE A 98 8.67 8.96 6.93
C ILE A 98 9.21 7.81 6.09
N LYS A 99 8.33 7.15 5.34
CA LYS A 99 8.70 6.03 4.48
C LYS A 99 8.00 6.02 3.15
N GLY A 100 8.76 5.60 2.13
CA GLY A 100 8.19 5.17 0.86
C GLY A 100 7.34 3.91 1.04
N ARG A 101 6.16 3.90 0.43
CA ARG A 101 5.28 2.75 0.33
C ARG A 101 5.07 2.42 -1.14
N THR A 102 5.36 1.19 -1.51
CA THR A 102 4.95 0.64 -2.81
C THR A 102 3.57 -0.01 -2.70
N LYS A 103 2.81 0.07 -3.79
CA LYS A 103 1.53 -0.62 -3.91
C LYS A 103 1.76 -2.12 -4.12
N SER A 104 0.87 -2.97 -3.61
CA SER A 104 0.96 -4.43 -3.81
C SER A 104 0.70 -4.81 -5.28
N ILE A 105 1.19 -5.97 -5.72
CA ILE A 105 1.03 -6.40 -7.12
C ILE A 105 -0.44 -6.60 -7.46
N HIS A 106 -1.22 -7.21 -6.55
CA HIS A 106 -2.67 -7.35 -6.72
C HIS A 106 -3.37 -6.00 -6.84
N SER A 107 -3.00 -5.04 -5.98
CA SER A 107 -3.59 -3.70 -6.02
C SER A 107 -3.26 -2.96 -7.34
N ILE A 108 -2.07 -3.16 -7.89
CA ILE A 108 -1.66 -2.63 -9.20
C ILE A 108 -2.50 -3.26 -10.30
N TRP A 109 -2.59 -4.59 -10.31
CA TRP A 109 -3.39 -5.34 -11.26
C TRP A 109 -4.87 -4.92 -11.25
N ASP A 110 -5.49 -4.86 -10.07
CA ASP A 110 -6.88 -4.42 -9.90
C ASP A 110 -7.09 -3.00 -10.45
N LYS A 111 -6.12 -2.10 -10.25
CA LYS A 111 -6.17 -0.75 -10.81
C LYS A 111 -6.07 -0.74 -12.34
N MET A 112 -5.19 -1.55 -12.93
CA MET A 112 -5.09 -1.71 -14.39
C MET A 112 -6.41 -2.19 -14.97
N GLN A 113 -7.05 -3.19 -14.34
CA GLN A 113 -8.32 -3.74 -14.79
C GLN A 113 -9.45 -2.70 -14.70
N LYS A 114 -9.55 -1.97 -13.58
CA LYS A 114 -10.58 -0.93 -13.38
C LYS A 114 -10.42 0.25 -14.32
N GLN A 115 -9.19 0.66 -14.59
CA GLN A 115 -8.89 1.82 -15.45
C GLN A 115 -8.76 1.45 -16.93
N LYS A 116 -8.67 0.15 -17.24
CA LYS A 116 -8.40 -0.38 -18.59
C LYS A 116 -7.12 0.21 -19.20
N THR A 117 -6.07 0.32 -18.39
CA THR A 117 -4.78 0.90 -18.78
C THR A 117 -3.62 -0.07 -18.56
N GLY A 118 -2.53 0.15 -19.31
CA GLY A 118 -1.27 -0.57 -19.13
C GLY A 118 -0.51 -0.14 -17.87
N PHE A 119 0.53 -0.90 -17.51
CA PHE A 119 1.35 -0.66 -16.32
C PHE A 119 1.96 0.76 -16.31
N GLU A 120 2.48 1.21 -17.45
CA GLU A 120 3.15 2.51 -17.58
C GLU A 120 2.22 3.72 -17.35
N SER A 121 0.91 3.54 -17.50
CA SER A 121 -0.07 4.61 -17.26
C SER A 121 -0.48 4.73 -15.80
N ILE A 122 0.08 3.91 -14.90
CA ILE A 122 -0.25 3.95 -13.48
C ILE A 122 0.64 4.98 -12.78
N TYR A 123 0.11 6.18 -12.59
CA TYR A 123 0.83 7.27 -11.89
C TYR A 123 1.04 7.05 -10.37
N ASP A 124 0.39 6.06 -9.76
CA ASP A 124 0.24 5.92 -8.30
C ASP A 124 0.89 4.63 -7.80
N LEU A 125 2.07 4.31 -8.35
CA LEU A 125 2.84 3.09 -8.01
C LEU A 125 3.51 3.20 -6.64
N PHE A 126 3.86 4.42 -6.24
CA PHE A 126 4.42 4.72 -4.94
C PHE A 126 3.58 5.76 -4.20
N ALA A 127 3.70 5.75 -2.88
CA ALA A 127 3.15 6.73 -1.98
C ALA A 127 4.18 7.00 -0.89
N ILE A 128 4.05 8.13 -0.22
CA ILE A 128 4.83 8.46 0.96
C ILE A 128 3.90 8.39 2.16
N ARG A 129 4.37 7.77 3.23
CA ARG A 129 3.66 7.69 4.50
C ARG A 129 4.48 8.45 5.54
N ILE A 130 3.84 9.44 6.15
CA ILE A 130 4.33 10.13 7.34
C ILE A 130 3.54 9.56 8.52
N ILE A 131 4.24 9.11 9.55
CA ILE A 131 3.69 8.59 10.80
C ILE A 131 4.14 9.55 11.88
N ILE A 132 3.20 10.28 12.47
CA ILE A 132 3.49 11.20 13.56
C ILE A 132 3.55 10.41 14.86
N ASP A 133 4.59 10.66 15.66
CA ASP A 133 4.73 10.17 17.03
C ASP A 133 4.23 11.27 17.97
N SER A 134 2.91 11.27 18.19
CA SER A 134 2.20 12.26 18.97
C SER A 134 2.04 11.83 20.43
N GLU A 135 1.80 12.79 21.31
CA GLU A 135 1.35 12.52 22.68
C GLU A 135 -0.10 12.01 22.69
N GLU A 136 -0.53 11.30 23.74
CA GLU A 136 -1.83 10.59 23.78
C GLU A 136 -3.08 11.49 23.72
N GLU A 137 -2.92 12.81 23.73
CA GLU A 137 -4.02 13.75 23.60
C GLU A 137 -4.55 13.78 22.15
N LYS A 138 -5.75 13.24 21.94
CA LYS A 138 -6.38 13.08 20.60
C LYS A 138 -6.43 14.35 19.76
N GLU A 139 -6.65 15.51 20.37
CA GLU A 139 -6.72 16.77 19.62
C GLU A 139 -5.34 17.22 19.15
N LYS A 140 -4.29 16.94 19.92
CA LYS A 140 -2.90 17.16 19.53
C LYS A 140 -2.50 16.24 18.37
N GLU A 141 -2.86 14.96 18.43
CA GLU A 141 -2.60 14.00 17.34
C GLU A 141 -3.19 14.46 15.99
N LYS A 142 -4.45 14.93 16.00
CA LYS A 142 -5.11 15.47 14.80
C LYS A 142 -4.42 16.75 14.31
N GLN A 143 -4.11 17.68 15.21
CA GLN A 143 -3.47 18.94 14.86
C GLN A 143 -2.12 18.71 14.19
N GLU A 144 -1.29 17.81 14.73
CA GLU A 144 0.02 17.48 14.16
C GLU A 144 -0.11 16.81 12.79
N CYS A 145 -1.12 15.96 12.57
CA CYS A 145 -1.41 15.40 11.25
C CYS A 145 -1.79 16.48 10.22
N TRP A 146 -2.62 17.45 10.61
CA TRP A 146 -3.00 18.58 9.76
C TRP A 146 -1.83 19.53 9.49
N GLN A 147 -0.98 19.76 10.50
CA GLN A 147 0.24 20.54 10.34
C GLN A 147 1.18 19.88 9.32
N ALA A 148 1.38 18.57 9.41
CA ALA A 148 2.16 17.82 8.42
C ALA A 148 1.55 17.91 7.00
N TYR A 149 0.22 17.84 6.88
CA TYR A 149 -0.47 18.05 5.60
C TYR A 149 -0.21 19.45 5.04
N SER A 150 -0.36 20.51 5.86
CA SER A 150 -0.12 21.89 5.46
C SER A 150 1.30 22.09 4.93
N ILE A 151 2.30 21.60 5.67
CA ILE A 151 3.72 21.68 5.26
C ILE A 151 3.94 21.06 3.87
N VAL A 152 3.33 19.90 3.60
CA VAL A 152 3.45 19.25 2.29
C VAL A 152 2.73 20.05 1.20
N THR A 153 1.53 20.57 1.47
CA THR A 153 0.78 21.35 0.47
C THR A 153 1.34 22.74 0.19
N ASP A 154 2.11 23.30 1.13
CA ASP A 154 2.86 24.54 0.93
C ASP A 154 4.09 24.32 0.02
N MET A 155 4.62 23.10 -0.01
CA MET A 155 5.74 22.72 -0.87
C MET A 155 5.30 22.30 -2.28
N TYR A 156 4.13 21.65 -2.38
CA TYR A 156 3.65 21.04 -3.61
C TYR A 156 2.16 21.31 -3.82
N GLN A 157 1.79 21.70 -5.04
CA GLN A 157 0.40 22.00 -5.37
C GLN A 157 -0.50 20.77 -5.13
N PRO A 158 -1.47 20.84 -4.18
CA PRO A 158 -2.36 19.72 -3.92
C PRO A 158 -3.40 19.55 -5.03
N ASN A 159 -3.93 18.34 -5.15
CA ASN A 159 -5.13 18.07 -5.94
C ASN A 159 -6.33 17.84 -5.00
N PRO A 160 -7.23 18.84 -4.82
CA PRO A 160 -8.34 18.75 -3.86
C PRO A 160 -9.27 17.55 -4.10
N LYS A 161 -9.44 17.13 -5.36
CA LYS A 161 -10.30 15.99 -5.72
C LYS A 161 -9.78 14.66 -5.14
N ARG A 162 -8.49 14.57 -4.85
CA ARG A 162 -7.82 13.38 -4.30
C ARG A 162 -7.69 13.39 -2.78
N LEU A 163 -7.99 14.50 -2.10
CA LEU A 163 -7.97 14.57 -0.64
C LEU A 163 -9.02 13.61 -0.06
N ARG A 164 -8.62 12.85 0.97
CA ARG A 164 -9.50 11.99 1.76
C ARG A 164 -9.15 12.20 3.23
N ASP A 165 -10.06 12.82 3.97
CA ASP A 165 -9.91 13.06 5.39
C ASP A 165 -10.56 11.91 6.17
N TRP A 166 -9.71 10.97 6.62
CA TRP A 166 -10.14 9.88 7.50
C TRP A 166 -9.92 10.17 8.99
N LEU A 167 -9.39 11.34 9.34
CA LEU A 167 -9.27 11.79 10.73
C LEU A 167 -10.62 12.30 11.22
N SER A 168 -11.29 13.13 10.42
CA SER A 168 -12.63 13.63 10.75
C SER A 168 -13.73 12.64 10.38
N ILE A 169 -13.53 11.85 9.33
CA ILE A 169 -14.52 10.88 8.83
C ILE A 169 -13.87 9.49 8.76
N PRO A 170 -13.82 8.74 9.88
CA PRO A 170 -13.26 7.40 9.90
C PRO A 170 -13.90 6.51 8.84
N LYS A 171 -13.11 5.59 8.28
CA LYS A 171 -13.65 4.58 7.36
C LYS A 171 -14.59 3.64 8.10
N SER A 172 -15.71 3.33 7.46
CA SER A 172 -16.62 2.24 7.82
C SER A 172 -16.09 0.86 7.47
#